data_AF-A0A0D6KEZ7-F1
#
_entry.id   AF-A0A0D6KEZ7-F1
#
_cell.length_a   1.000
_cell.length_b   1.000
_cell.length_c   1.000
_cell.angle_alpha   90.00
_cell.angle_beta   90.00
_cell.angle_gamma   90.00
#
_symmetry.space_group_name_H-M   'P 1'
#
loop_
_entity.id
_entity.type
_entity.pdbx_description
1 polymer ?
#
loop_
_entity_poly.entity_id
_entity_poly.type
_entity_poly.pdbx_seq_one_letter_code
_entity_poly.pdbx_strand_id
1 'polypeptide(L)' 'MTQIVVDDNEHIESALRRFKREVSKAGIFQDMRKHRHFETPIEKSKRKKLALHKQSKRRFRT' A
#
# COMPACT_ATOMS: atom_id res chain seq x y z
N MET A 1 2.62 8.30 6.43
CA MET A 1 1.85 8.18 7.69
C MET A 1 0.38 8.39 7.35
N THR A 2 -0.54 7.64 7.94
CA THR A 2 -1.99 7.74 7.66
C THR A 2 -2.71 8.12 8.95
N GLN A 3 -3.44 9.22 8.92
CA GLN A 3 -4.27 9.68 10.04
C GLN A 3 -5.73 9.62 9.62
N ILE A 4 -6.59 9.13 10.51
CA ILE A 4 -8.04 9.18 10.35
C ILE A 4 -8.62 9.85 11.58
N VAL A 5 -9.44 10.86 11.33
CA VAL A 5 -10.27 11.49 12.34
C VAL A 5 -11.60 10.74 12.36
N VAL A 6 -11.95 10.24 13.53
CA VAL A 6 -13.21 9.54 13.81
C VAL A 6 -14.21 10.57 14.32
N ASP A 7 -15.45 10.47 13.88
CA ASP A 7 -16.54 11.33 14.33
C ASP A 7 -17.30 10.65 15.49
N ASP A 8 -17.96 11.45 16.34
CA ASP A 8 -18.55 10.97 17.60
C ASP A 8 -19.70 9.96 17.37
N ASN A 9 -20.31 9.99 16.17
CA ASN A 9 -21.41 9.09 15.77
C ASN A 9 -20.96 7.95 14.84
N GLU A 10 -19.67 7.72 14.65
CA GLU A 10 -19.19 6.64 13.77
C GLU A 10 -19.05 5.31 14.51
N HIS A 11 -19.61 4.24 13.94
CA HIS A 11 -19.32 2.88 14.39
C HIS A 11 -17.84 2.54 14.18
N ILE A 12 -17.20 1.99 15.21
CA ILE A 12 -15.77 1.63 15.21
C ILE A 12 -15.35 0.76 14.01
N GLU A 13 -16.21 -0.13 13.54
CA GLU A 13 -15.92 -0.99 12.39
C GLU A 13 -15.76 -0.20 11.09
N SER A 14 -16.55 0.86 10.91
CA SER A 14 -16.41 1.79 9.78
C SER A 14 -15.06 2.50 9.83
N ALA A 15 -14.69 3.03 10.99
CA ALA A 15 -13.40 3.71 11.19
C ALA A 15 -12.22 2.77 10.87
N LEU A 16 -12.26 1.53 11.35
CA LEU A 16 -11.24 0.51 11.07
C LEU A 16 -11.17 0.15 9.57
N ARG A 17 -12.31 0.07 8.89
CA ARG A 17 -12.35 -0.19 7.46
C ARG A 17 -11.75 0.94 6.65
N ARG A 18 -12.03 2.21 7.00
CA ARG A 18 -11.39 3.39 6.41
C ARG A 18 -9.89 3.37 6.67
N PHE A 19 -9.48 3.04 7.89
CA PHE A 19 -8.07 2.90 8.27
C PHE A 19 -7.33 1.88 7.43
N LYS A 20 -7.87 0.67 7.30
CA LYS A 20 -7.27 -0.38 6.48
C LYS A 20 -7.12 0.06 5.02
N ARG A 21 -8.08 0.81 4.48
CA ARG A 21 -8.04 1.36 3.12
C ARG A 21 -6.94 2.41 2.97
N GLU A 22 -6.89 3.40 3.87
CA GLU A 22 -5.87 4.46 3.83
C GLU A 22 -4.45 3.90 4.02
N VAL A 23 -4.25 2.95 4.95
CA VAL A 23 -2.97 2.25 5.14
C VAL A 23 -2.55 1.49 3.88
N SER A 24 -3.49 0.83 3.21
CA SER A 24 -3.23 0.11 1.96
C SER A 24 -2.93 1.06 0.81
N LYS A 25 -3.65 2.18 0.72
CA LYS A 25 -3.48 3.23 -0.29
C LYS A 25 -2.13 3.92 -0.14
N ALA A 26 -1.73 4.21 1.09
CA ALA A 26 -0.43 4.79 1.40
C ALA A 26 0.75 3.83 1.20
N GLY A 27 0.49 2.55 0.89
CA GLY A 27 1.55 1.59 0.56
C GLY A 27 2.46 1.19 1.73
N ILE A 28 2.07 1.50 2.97
CA ILE A 28 2.92 1.34 4.17
C ILE A 28 3.48 -0.08 4.30
N PHE A 29 2.65 -1.10 4.05
CA PHE A 29 3.10 -2.49 4.10
C PHE A 29 4.10 -2.86 2.98
N GLN A 30 4.02 -2.23 1.81
CA GLN A 30 4.98 -2.44 0.72
C GLN A 30 6.32 -1.79 1.06
N ASP A 31 6.29 -0.58 1.62
CA ASP A 31 7.48 0.12 2.09
C ASP A 31 8.15 -0.65 3.23
N MET A 32 7.38 -1.13 4.21
CA MET A 32 7.93 -1.98 5.27
C MET A 32 8.65 -3.19 4.69
N ARG A 33 8.05 -3.91 3.72
CA ARG A 33 8.69 -5.09 3.11
C ARG A 33 9.97 -4.74 2.35
N LYS A 34 9.97 -3.63 1.62
CA LYS A 34 11.12 -3.15 0.85
C LYS A 34 12.31 -2.78 1.75
N HIS A 35 12.05 -2.22 2.94
CA HIS A 35 13.10 -1.76 3.85
C HIS A 35 13.48 -2.79 4.93
N ARG A 36 12.89 -4.00 4.92
CA ARG A 36 13.24 -5.08 5.88
C ARG A 36 14.67 -5.58 5.76
N HIS A 37 15.24 -5.51 4.55
CA HIS A 37 16.61 -5.90 4.26
C HIS A 37 17.15 -5.02 3.13
N PHE A 38 18.47 -5.02 2.97
CA PHE A 38 19.10 -4.34 1.85
C PHE A 38 18.73 -5.03 0.52
N GLU A 39 18.26 -4.25 -0.45
CA GLU A 39 18.14 -4.67 -1.84
C GLU A 39 19.33 -4.12 -2.64
N THR A 40 20.00 -4.98 -3.39
CA THR A 40 21.00 -4.55 -4.37
C THR A 40 20.36 -3.70 -5.48
N PRO A 41 21.15 -2.90 -6.24
CA PRO A 41 20.62 -2.09 -7.34
C PRO A 41 19.86 -2.89 -8.41
N ILE A 42 20.30 -4.12 -8.67
CA ILE A 42 19.68 -5.05 -9.63
C ILE A 42 18.32 -5.51 -9.12
N GLU A 43 18.24 -5.95 -7.86
CA GLU A 43 16.99 -6.38 -7.22
C GLU A 43 15.97 -5.24 -7.15
N LYS A 44 16.42 -4.04 -6.78
CA LYS A 44 15.59 -2.83 -6.78
C LYS A 44 15.00 -2.54 -8.17
N SER A 45 15.81 -2.71 -9.21
CA SER A 45 15.38 -2.52 -10.61
C SER A 45 14.38 -3.61 -11.04
N LYS A 46 14.64 -4.87 -10.69
CA LYS A 46 13.74 -6.00 -10.95
C LYS A 46 12.38 -5.81 -10.26
N ARG A 47 12.36 -5.41 -8.99
CA ARG A 47 11.12 -5.13 -8.24
C ARG A 47 10.32 -4.01 -8.88
N LYS A 48 10.94 -2.90 -9.28
CA LYS A 48 10.28 -1.79 -9.98
C LYS A 48 9.61 -2.25 -11.28
N LYS A 49 10.32 -3.00 -12.12
CA LYS A 49 9.77 -3.55 -13.39
C LYS A 49 8.56 -4.45 -13.14
N LEU A 50 8.65 -5.34 -12.15
CA LEU A 50 7.54 -6.23 -11.78
C LEU A 50 6.32 -5.47 -11.24
N ALA A 51 6.54 -4.41 -10.45
CA ALA A 51 5.47 -3.56 -9.93
C ALA A 51 4.71 -2.86 -11.06
N LEU A 52 5.43 -2.27 -12.02
CA LEU A 52 4.85 -1.63 -13.20
C LEU A 52 4.05 -2.62 -14.05
N HIS A 53 4.61 -3.81 -14.30
CA HIS A 53 3.92 -4.87 -15.06
C HIS A 53 2.61 -5.30 -14.40
N LYS A 54 2.62 -5.48 -13.07
CA LYS A 54 1.41 -5.81 -12.30
C LYS A 54 0.38 -4.69 -12.35
N GLN A 55 0.81 -3.42 -12.27
CA GLN A 55 -0.09 -2.27 -12.35
C GLN A 55 -0.73 -2.16 -13.74
N SER A 56 0.08 -2.29 -14.79
CA SER A 56 -0.38 -2.32 -16.18
C SER A 56 -1.45 -3.41 -16.39
N LYS A 57 -1.15 -4.66 -16.01
CA LYS A 57 -2.12 -5.77 -16.10
C LYS A 57 -3.42 -5.55 -15.33
N ARG A 58 -3.38 -4.83 -14.19
CA ARG A 58 -4.61 -4.48 -13.46
C ARG A 58 -5.45 -3.44 -14.19
N ARG A 59 -4.83 -2.47 -14.87
CA ARG A 59 -5.54 -1.44 -15.64
C ARG A 59 -6.24 -2.00 -16.88
N PHE A 60 -5.66 -3.02 -17.52
CA PHE A 60 -6.24 -3.66 -18.71
C PHE A 60 -7.26 -4.77 -18.38
N ARG A 61 -7.47 -5.09 -17.11
CA ARG A 61 -8.46 -6.10 -16.65
C ARG A 61 -9.82 -5.52 -16.27
N THR A 62 -9.89 -4.19 -16.14
CA THR A 62 -11.12 -3.39 -16.15
C THR A 62 -11.45 -3.00 -17.57
#